data_AF-A0A833IPT8-F1
#
_entry.id   AF-A0A833IPT8-F1
#
_cell.length_a   1.000
_cell.length_b   1.000
_cell.length_c   1.000
_cell.angle_alpha   90.00
_cell.angle_beta   90.00
_cell.angle_gamma   90.00
#
_symmetry.space_group_name_H-M   'P 1'
#
loop_
_entity.id
_entity.type
_entity.pdbx_description
1 polymer ?
#
loop_
_entity_poly.entity_id
_entity_poly.type
_entity_poly.pdbx_seq_one_letter_code
_entity_poly.pdbx_strand_id
1 'polypeptide(L)'
;MKQLYSVSRRQQYGVGLIEIMIALAISLLLVAGVVQIFISSKQGYRVQEAAGRLQEDGRFSMELVSRDVRMADFWGCLTDSGLITNRSGNAIFSTGLVGQVNGASDQFTAVKALGAGTALPAGAPVSGAITVPANHGHTTGDVVLIADCQRGDIVTLTGSDSTSISHATTLSKSYGPTARVYPLEAVTYAVTNGTLVRNGQPLIPNVEGFQVRYGVDVLPAGSPDGSADYYVDANTVTGNGTWEQVTSMRINVLLRSEEQNLTSGAQGYYFNGAAASNGDGRLRRGFSTTVTIRNRTG
;
A
#
# COMPACT_ATOMS: atom_id res chain seq x y z
N MET A 1 15.33 88.42 28.29
CA MET A 1 14.97 87.51 29.39
C MET A 1 15.23 86.07 28.94
N LYS A 2 16.23 85.38 29.52
CA LYS A 2 16.47 83.94 29.31
C LYS A 2 16.13 83.24 30.63
N GLN A 3 15.04 82.47 30.67
CA GLN A 3 14.76 81.59 31.80
C GLN A 3 15.70 80.37 31.74
N LEU A 4 16.49 80.18 32.80
CA LEU A 4 17.36 79.03 32.99
C LEU A 4 16.53 77.91 33.61
N TYR A 5 16.31 76.81 32.86
CA TYR A 5 15.79 75.56 33.40
C TYR A 5 16.86 74.91 34.29
N SER A 6 16.56 74.67 35.57
CA SER A 6 17.45 73.92 36.46
C SER A 6 17.28 72.42 36.22
N VAL A 7 18.34 71.75 35.78
CA VAL A 7 18.38 70.28 35.70
C VAL A 7 18.72 69.75 37.09
N SER A 8 17.71 69.26 37.81
CA SER A 8 17.90 68.52 39.07
C SER A 8 18.66 67.23 38.78
N ARG A 9 19.95 67.16 39.16
CA ARG A 9 20.72 65.91 39.18
C ARG A 9 20.13 65.00 40.26
N ARG A 10 19.37 63.97 39.85
CA ARG A 10 19.04 62.85 40.74
C ARG A 10 20.35 62.19 41.15
N GLN A 11 20.62 62.13 42.46
CA GLN A 11 21.73 61.34 42.99
C GLN A 11 21.47 59.87 42.67
N GLN A 12 22.40 59.23 41.95
CA GLN A 12 22.38 57.79 41.77
C GLN A 12 22.78 57.15 43.10
N TYR A 13 21.83 56.51 43.78
CA TYR A 13 22.15 55.57 44.84
C TYR A 13 22.89 54.39 44.18
N GLY A 14 24.13 54.15 44.59
CA GLY A 14 24.92 53.04 44.07
C GLY A 14 24.27 51.70 44.41
N VAL A 15 24.28 50.78 43.45
CA VAL A 15 23.81 49.39 43.63
C VAL A 15 24.78 48.63 44.53
N GLY A 16 24.25 47.92 45.52
CA GLY A 16 25.05 47.07 46.39
C GLY A 16 25.55 45.83 45.66
N LEU A 17 26.74 45.33 46.01
CA LEU A 17 27.28 44.09 45.45
C LEU A 17 26.30 42.91 45.65
N ILE A 18 25.58 42.91 46.79
CA ILE A 18 24.54 41.93 47.10
C ILE A 18 23.30 42.03 46.20
N GLU A 19 22.88 43.24 45.80
CA GLU A 19 21.75 43.42 44.86
C GLU A 19 22.08 42.86 43.48
N ILE A 20 23.31 43.07 43.00
CA ILE A 20 23.77 42.50 41.73
C ILE A 20 23.85 40.98 41.81
N MET A 21 24.30 40.41 42.93
CA MET A 21 24.33 38.95 43.13
C MET A 21 22.92 38.35 43.13
N ILE A 22 21.97 38.99 43.82
CA ILE A 22 20.57 38.53 43.86
C ILE A 22 19.93 38.65 42.47
N ALA A 23 20.14 39.76 41.77
CA ALA A 23 19.61 39.98 40.43
C ALA A 23 20.14 38.94 39.42
N LEU A 24 21.43 38.62 39.47
CA LEU A 24 22.03 37.57 38.63
C LEU A 24 21.48 36.19 38.97
N ALA A 25 21.34 35.86 40.26
CA ALA A 25 20.80 34.58 40.70
C ALA A 25 19.37 34.38 40.21
N ILE A 26 18.51 35.40 40.34
CA ILE A 26 17.13 35.35 39.85
C ILE A 26 17.08 35.24 38.32
N SER A 27 17.90 36.02 37.61
CA SER A 27 17.95 35.99 36.15
C SER A 27 18.36 34.62 35.63
N LEU A 28 19.36 33.99 36.23
CA LEU A 28 19.82 32.65 35.87
C LEU A 28 18.73 31.61 36.10
N LEU A 29 18.02 31.69 37.23
CA LEU A 29 16.90 30.79 37.53
C LEU A 29 15.75 30.93 36.52
N LEU A 30 15.39 32.17 36.16
CA LEU A 30 14.35 32.43 35.16
C LEU A 30 14.75 31.91 33.78
N VAL A 31 15.98 32.17 33.34
CA VAL A 31 16.48 31.67 32.05
C VAL A 31 16.51 30.15 32.02
N ALA A 32 16.95 29.49 33.10
CA ALA A 32 16.94 28.03 33.20
C ALA A 32 15.52 27.45 33.06
N GLY A 33 14.53 28.07 33.71
CA GLY A 33 13.12 27.70 33.57
C GLY A 33 12.58 27.87 32.14
N VAL A 34 12.86 29.00 31.50
CA VAL A 34 12.44 29.27 30.12
C VAL A 34 13.07 28.30 29.13
N VAL A 35 14.36 27.99 29.29
CA VAL A 35 15.07 27.02 28.45
C VAL A 35 14.44 25.63 28.59
N GLN A 36 14.06 25.20 29.79
CA GLN A 36 13.41 23.91 30.02
C GLN A 36 12.04 23.83 29.32
N ILE A 37 11.25 24.90 29.38
CA ILE A 37 9.96 24.98 28.68
C ILE A 37 10.19 24.92 27.17
N PHE A 38 11.17 25.66 26.66
CA PHE A 38 11.49 25.69 25.24
C PHE A 38 11.93 24.31 24.72
N ILE A 39 12.78 23.59 25.46
CA ILE A 39 13.21 22.22 25.12
C ILE A 39 12.01 21.27 25.10
N SER A 40 11.16 21.32 26.14
CA SER A 40 9.99 20.46 26.25
C SER A 40 8.99 20.72 25.12
N SER A 41 8.78 22.00 24.76
CA SER A 41 7.94 22.42 23.65
C SER A 41 8.49 21.91 22.31
N LYS A 42 9.79 22.11 22.04
CA LYS A 42 10.46 21.60 20.84
C LYS A 42 10.36 20.09 20.71
N GLN A 43 10.51 19.36 21.81
CA GLN A 43 10.35 17.91 21.83
C GLN A 43 8.90 17.50 21.51
N GLY A 44 7.92 18.19 22.10
CA GLY A 44 6.50 17.97 21.82
C GLY A 44 6.14 18.18 20.35
N TYR A 45 6.67 19.24 19.73
CA TYR A 45 6.48 19.49 18.29
C TYR A 45 7.02 18.36 17.42
N ARG A 46 8.23 17.85 17.71
CA ARG A 46 8.82 16.73 16.96
C ARG A 46 7.99 15.46 17.07
N VAL A 47 7.48 15.16 18.27
CA VAL A 47 6.59 14.01 18.49
C VAL A 47 5.29 14.15 17.71
N GLN A 48 4.67 15.33 17.72
CA GLN A 48 3.45 15.59 16.96
C GLN A 48 3.68 15.50 15.45
N GLU A 49 4.78 16.07 14.95
CA GLU A 49 5.13 15.99 13.53
C GLU A 49 5.35 14.54 13.09
N ALA A 50 6.17 13.77 13.82
CA ALA A 50 6.43 12.38 13.52
C ALA A 50 5.14 11.52 13.59
N ALA A 51 4.29 11.74 14.59
CA ALA A 51 3.00 11.07 14.70
C ALA A 51 2.02 11.47 13.58
N GLY A 52 2.13 12.71 13.07
CA GLY A 52 1.38 13.19 11.92
C GLY A 52 1.80 12.48 10.63
N ARG A 53 3.11 12.45 10.33
CA ARG A 53 3.68 11.74 9.17
C ARG A 53 3.32 10.25 9.18
N LEU A 54 3.47 9.58 10.32
CA LEU A 54 3.07 8.17 10.48
C LEU A 54 1.60 7.93 10.15
N GLN A 55 0.71 8.86 10.49
CA GLN A 55 -0.71 8.74 10.18
C GLN A 55 -1.01 8.97 8.72
N GLU A 56 -0.33 9.93 8.10
CA GLU A 56 -0.46 10.21 6.68
C GLU A 56 -0.01 8.99 5.85
N ASP A 57 1.20 8.50 6.10
CA ASP A 57 1.78 7.34 5.40
C ASP A 57 0.94 6.07 5.62
N GLY A 58 0.50 5.85 6.87
CA GLY A 58 -0.35 4.72 7.21
C GLY A 58 -1.70 4.77 6.48
N ARG A 59 -2.37 5.93 6.47
CA ARG A 59 -3.66 6.08 5.76
C ARG A 59 -3.50 5.98 4.25
N PHE A 60 -2.46 6.59 3.69
CA PHE A 60 -2.17 6.54 2.26
C PHE A 60 -1.91 5.11 1.78
N SER A 61 -1.04 4.36 2.48
CA SER A 61 -0.76 2.97 2.12
C SER A 61 -1.98 2.07 2.24
N MET A 62 -2.77 2.20 3.31
CA MET A 62 -3.98 1.40 3.48
C MET A 62 -5.01 1.67 2.37
N GLU A 63 -5.21 2.93 1.97
CA GLU A 63 -6.13 3.29 0.89
C GLU A 63 -5.68 2.68 -0.45
N LEU A 64 -4.40 2.84 -0.79
CA LEU A 64 -3.87 2.37 -2.07
C LEU A 64 -3.92 0.85 -2.18
N VAL A 65 -3.45 0.13 -1.15
CA VAL A 65 -3.50 -1.33 -1.11
C VAL A 65 -4.96 -1.82 -1.18
N SER A 66 -5.86 -1.20 -0.41
CA SER A 66 -7.27 -1.59 -0.40
C SER A 66 -7.92 -1.40 -1.78
N ARG A 67 -7.60 -0.32 -2.49
CA ARG A 67 -8.12 -0.07 -3.83
C ARG A 67 -7.70 -1.15 -4.83
N ASP A 68 -6.44 -1.57 -4.80
CA ASP A 68 -5.94 -2.60 -5.72
C ASP A 68 -6.48 -3.98 -5.36
N VAL A 69 -6.55 -4.33 -4.07
CA VAL A 69 -7.12 -5.62 -3.61
C VAL A 69 -8.60 -5.74 -3.93
N ARG A 70 -9.38 -4.66 -3.81
CA ARG A 70 -10.82 -4.68 -4.15
C ARG A 70 -11.10 -5.07 -5.60
N MET A 71 -10.17 -4.80 -6.50
CA MET A 71 -10.28 -5.10 -7.93
C MET A 71 -9.49 -6.35 -8.34
N ALA A 72 -8.86 -7.05 -7.40
CA ALA A 72 -8.16 -8.30 -7.68
C ALA A 72 -9.12 -9.34 -8.29
N ASP A 73 -8.59 -10.23 -9.11
CA ASP A 73 -9.33 -11.32 -9.79
C ASP A 73 -10.46 -10.83 -10.71
N PHE A 74 -10.38 -9.59 -11.22
CA PHE A 74 -11.29 -9.13 -12.26
C PHE A 74 -10.83 -9.65 -13.63
N TRP A 75 -11.66 -10.41 -14.34
CA TRP A 75 -11.31 -11.00 -15.64
C TRP A 75 -12.26 -10.53 -16.76
N GLY A 76 -12.58 -9.24 -16.75
CA GLY A 76 -13.49 -8.63 -17.73
C GLY A 76 -14.93 -9.03 -17.45
N CYS A 77 -15.47 -9.95 -18.25
CA CYS A 77 -16.84 -10.47 -18.06
C CYS A 77 -16.88 -11.94 -17.62
N LEU A 78 -15.73 -12.56 -17.37
CA LEU A 78 -15.64 -13.89 -16.77
C LEU A 78 -15.73 -13.77 -15.25
N THR A 79 -16.56 -14.61 -14.64
CA THR A 79 -16.75 -14.67 -13.17
C THR A 79 -16.02 -15.85 -12.53
N ASP A 80 -15.44 -16.74 -13.34
CA ASP A 80 -14.74 -17.95 -12.90
C ASP A 80 -13.35 -18.01 -13.56
N SER A 81 -12.30 -18.02 -12.75
CA SER A 81 -10.91 -18.14 -13.20
C SER A 81 -10.63 -19.49 -13.89
N GLY A 82 -11.41 -20.53 -13.60
CA GLY A 82 -11.32 -21.84 -14.26
C GLY A 82 -11.68 -21.82 -15.75
N LEU A 83 -12.34 -20.76 -16.23
CA LEU A 83 -12.65 -20.55 -17.65
C LEU A 83 -11.50 -19.91 -18.44
N ILE A 84 -10.39 -19.61 -17.77
CA ILE A 84 -9.24 -18.88 -18.32
C ILE A 84 -8.08 -19.85 -18.51
N THR A 85 -7.52 -19.89 -19.72
CA THR A 85 -6.30 -20.65 -19.99
C THR A 85 -5.11 -19.71 -20.19
N ASN A 86 -4.12 -19.81 -19.31
CA ASN A 86 -2.92 -18.99 -19.39
C ASN A 86 -1.90 -19.56 -20.40
N ARG A 87 -1.63 -18.79 -21.46
CA ARG A 87 -0.62 -19.06 -22.51
C ARG A 87 0.41 -17.94 -22.63
N SER A 88 0.51 -17.05 -21.65
CA SER A 88 1.54 -16.00 -21.61
C SER A 88 2.94 -16.55 -21.28
N GLY A 89 3.02 -17.75 -20.70
CA GLY A 89 4.24 -18.32 -20.14
C GLY A 89 4.59 -17.77 -18.75
N ASN A 90 3.80 -16.84 -18.20
CA ASN A 90 3.99 -16.28 -16.88
C ASN A 90 2.89 -16.76 -15.91
N ALA A 91 3.29 -17.60 -14.95
CA ALA A 91 2.38 -18.21 -13.97
C ALA A 91 1.71 -17.21 -13.02
N ILE A 92 2.21 -15.99 -12.88
CA ILE A 92 1.54 -14.96 -12.06
C ILE A 92 0.11 -14.73 -12.55
N PHE A 93 -0.12 -14.82 -13.87
CA PHE A 93 -1.43 -14.60 -14.48
C PHE A 93 -2.34 -15.85 -14.46
N SER A 94 -1.90 -17.00 -13.93
CA SER A 94 -2.80 -18.16 -13.78
C SER A 94 -3.70 -18.08 -12.56
N THR A 95 -3.40 -17.17 -11.63
CA THR A 95 -4.17 -16.98 -10.39
C THR A 95 -4.44 -15.48 -10.20
N GLY A 96 -5.68 -15.08 -9.92
CA GLY A 96 -5.99 -13.66 -9.70
C GLY A 96 -5.39 -13.07 -8.42
N LEU A 97 -4.97 -13.91 -7.49
CA LEU A 97 -4.32 -13.52 -6.26
C LEU A 97 -3.38 -14.64 -5.80
N VAL A 98 -2.16 -14.25 -5.41
CA VAL A 98 -1.19 -15.13 -4.78
C VAL A 98 -0.38 -14.35 -3.75
N GLY A 99 0.17 -15.05 -2.77
CA GLY A 99 0.94 -14.49 -1.66
C GLY A 99 2.13 -15.34 -1.27
N GLN A 100 3.05 -14.73 -0.55
CA GLN A 100 4.23 -15.38 0.00
C GLN A 100 4.51 -14.85 1.42
N VAL A 101 4.82 -15.75 2.34
CA VAL A 101 5.28 -15.38 3.68
C VAL A 101 6.78 -15.13 3.63
N ASN A 102 7.24 -13.97 4.10
CA ASN A 102 8.66 -13.61 4.05
C ASN A 102 9.13 -12.95 5.36
N GLY A 103 9.28 -13.79 6.39
CA GLY A 103 9.72 -13.35 7.71
C GLY A 103 8.77 -12.33 8.33
N ALA A 104 9.27 -11.13 8.62
CA ALA A 104 8.48 -10.04 9.20
C ALA A 104 7.64 -9.27 8.16
N SER A 105 7.92 -9.44 6.87
CA SER A 105 7.28 -8.68 5.79
C SER A 105 6.93 -9.57 4.60
N ASP A 106 5.66 -9.96 4.52
CA ASP A 106 5.07 -10.76 3.46
C ASP A 106 5.09 -10.05 2.09
N GLN A 107 4.74 -10.80 1.05
CA GLN A 107 4.51 -10.29 -0.28
C GLN A 107 3.16 -10.82 -0.79
N PHE A 108 2.48 -10.05 -1.62
CA PHE A 108 1.36 -10.55 -2.39
C PHE A 108 1.30 -9.92 -3.78
N THR A 109 0.69 -10.64 -4.71
CA THR A 109 0.43 -10.19 -6.08
C THR A 109 -1.04 -10.38 -6.40
N ALA A 110 -1.72 -9.29 -6.77
CA ALA A 110 -3.09 -9.29 -7.26
C ALA A 110 -3.10 -9.02 -8.76
N VAL A 111 -3.82 -9.84 -9.53
CA VAL A 111 -3.96 -9.71 -10.97
C VAL A 111 -5.37 -9.24 -11.32
N LYS A 112 -5.47 -8.36 -12.31
CA LYS A 112 -6.76 -7.86 -12.81
C LYS A 112 -6.66 -7.47 -14.28
N ALA A 113 -7.77 -7.59 -15.00
CA ALA A 113 -8.00 -6.95 -16.27
C ALA A 113 -8.20 -5.44 -16.09
N LEU A 114 -7.83 -4.67 -17.12
CA LEU A 114 -7.96 -3.21 -17.10
C LEU A 114 -9.05 -2.73 -18.05
N GLY A 115 -9.84 -1.76 -17.55
CA GLY A 115 -10.85 -1.05 -18.33
C GLY A 115 -11.96 -1.95 -18.87
N ALA A 116 -12.64 -1.45 -19.90
CA ALA A 116 -13.74 -2.18 -20.56
C ALA A 116 -13.25 -3.18 -21.63
N GLY A 117 -11.94 -3.27 -21.88
CA GLY A 117 -11.36 -4.03 -22.98
C GLY A 117 -11.62 -3.41 -24.36
N THR A 118 -10.80 -3.78 -25.34
CA THR A 118 -10.93 -3.37 -26.75
C THR A 118 -11.76 -4.41 -27.50
N ALA A 119 -12.76 -3.97 -28.27
CA ALA A 119 -13.59 -4.87 -29.06
C ALA A 119 -12.79 -5.53 -30.18
N LEU A 120 -13.19 -6.75 -30.57
CA LEU A 120 -12.59 -7.51 -31.68
C LEU A 120 -13.61 -7.64 -32.82
N PRO A 121 -13.72 -6.67 -33.76
CA PRO A 121 -14.83 -6.61 -34.73
C PRO A 121 -14.90 -7.82 -35.66
N ALA A 122 -13.76 -8.43 -35.98
CA ALA A 122 -13.66 -9.63 -36.81
C ALA A 122 -13.53 -10.92 -35.96
N GLY A 123 -13.63 -10.81 -34.64
CA GLY A 123 -13.26 -11.87 -33.70
C GLY A 123 -11.74 -12.07 -33.60
N ALA A 124 -11.34 -13.14 -32.92
CA ALA A 124 -9.95 -13.60 -32.85
C ALA A 124 -9.84 -15.02 -33.45
N PRO A 125 -9.04 -15.23 -34.51
CA PRO A 125 -8.70 -16.57 -34.95
C PRO A 125 -7.88 -17.31 -33.87
N VAL A 126 -7.84 -18.64 -33.93
CA VAL A 126 -7.02 -19.45 -33.00
C VAL A 126 -5.52 -19.15 -33.09
N SER A 127 -5.07 -18.63 -34.23
CA SER A 127 -3.69 -18.24 -34.50
C SER A 127 -3.67 -17.15 -35.56
N GLY A 128 -2.68 -16.26 -35.50
CA GLY A 128 -2.50 -15.16 -36.44
C GLY A 128 -2.82 -13.80 -35.83
N ALA A 129 -2.88 -12.78 -36.69
CA ALA A 129 -3.20 -11.42 -36.26
C ALA A 129 -4.70 -11.28 -35.95
N ILE A 130 -5.01 -10.48 -34.94
CA ILE A 130 -6.35 -10.11 -34.51
C ILE A 130 -6.60 -8.67 -34.92
N THR A 131 -7.70 -8.42 -35.62
CA THR A 131 -8.11 -7.06 -36.01
C THR A 131 -8.70 -6.32 -34.81
N VAL A 132 -8.17 -5.13 -34.54
CA VAL A 132 -8.62 -4.22 -33.48
C VAL A 132 -8.86 -2.82 -34.03
N PRO A 133 -9.74 -2.00 -33.40
CA PRO A 133 -9.95 -0.61 -33.79
C PRO A 133 -8.66 0.21 -33.70
N ALA A 134 -8.56 1.29 -34.47
CA ALA A 134 -7.43 2.21 -34.38
C ALA A 134 -7.28 2.81 -32.98
N ASN A 135 -6.04 3.15 -32.60
CA ASN A 135 -5.69 3.68 -31.28
C ASN A 135 -6.07 2.75 -30.11
N HIS A 136 -5.95 1.43 -30.32
CA HIS A 136 -6.33 0.41 -29.34
C HIS A 136 -5.47 0.40 -28.06
N GLY A 137 -4.34 1.09 -28.02
CA GLY A 137 -3.50 1.26 -26.82
C GLY A 137 -2.64 0.06 -26.42
N HIS A 138 -2.87 -1.13 -26.98
CA HIS A 138 -2.00 -2.30 -26.83
C HIS A 138 -0.63 -2.09 -27.50
N THR A 139 0.40 -2.69 -26.92
CA THR A 139 1.79 -2.66 -27.38
C THR A 139 2.41 -4.06 -27.38
N THR A 140 3.46 -4.26 -28.16
CA THR A 140 4.21 -5.53 -28.17
C THR A 140 4.81 -5.80 -26.78
N GLY A 141 4.61 -7.01 -26.27
CA GLY A 141 5.03 -7.42 -24.92
C GLY A 141 3.92 -7.35 -23.87
N ASP A 142 2.80 -6.69 -24.16
CA ASP A 142 1.65 -6.67 -23.24
C ASP A 142 1.10 -8.08 -23.02
N VAL A 143 0.76 -8.37 -21.77
CA VAL A 143 0.01 -9.56 -21.40
C VAL A 143 -1.47 -9.19 -21.41
N VAL A 144 -2.26 -9.89 -22.23
CA VAL A 144 -3.67 -9.58 -22.44
C VAL A 144 -4.55 -10.81 -22.26
N LEU A 145 -5.78 -10.59 -21.82
CA LEU A 145 -6.86 -11.58 -21.80
C LEU A 145 -7.75 -11.36 -23.03
N ILE A 146 -7.89 -12.38 -23.87
CA ILE A 146 -8.88 -12.42 -24.95
C ILE A 146 -10.06 -13.26 -24.47
N ALA A 147 -11.27 -12.69 -24.37
CA ALA A 147 -12.42 -13.37 -23.79
C ALA A 147 -13.77 -12.97 -24.42
N ASP A 148 -14.75 -13.88 -24.37
CA ASP A 148 -16.14 -13.70 -24.82
C ASP A 148 -17.20 -14.01 -23.73
N CYS A 149 -16.83 -13.84 -22.47
CA CYS A 149 -17.66 -14.12 -21.27
C CYS A 149 -18.03 -15.60 -21.07
N GLN A 150 -17.63 -16.49 -21.99
CA GLN A 150 -17.76 -17.94 -21.84
C GLN A 150 -16.41 -18.61 -21.63
N ARG A 151 -15.35 -18.12 -22.30
CA ARG A 151 -13.96 -18.53 -22.07
C ARG A 151 -13.01 -17.36 -22.25
N GLY A 152 -11.79 -17.54 -21.75
CA GLY A 152 -10.71 -16.59 -21.96
C GLY A 152 -9.35 -17.26 -22.16
N ASP A 153 -8.49 -16.60 -22.92
CA ASP A 153 -7.10 -16.99 -23.09
C ASP A 153 -6.19 -15.82 -22.77
N ILE A 154 -5.19 -16.06 -21.91
CA ILE A 154 -4.17 -15.06 -21.61
C ILE A 154 -2.98 -15.30 -22.54
N VAL A 155 -2.58 -14.26 -23.27
CA VAL A 155 -1.46 -14.33 -24.21
C VAL A 155 -0.54 -13.14 -24.05
N THR A 156 0.71 -13.30 -24.46
CA THR A 156 1.64 -12.18 -24.62
C THR A 156 1.61 -11.72 -26.07
N LEU A 157 1.43 -10.43 -26.29
CA LEU A 157 1.43 -9.86 -27.64
C LEU A 157 2.85 -9.84 -28.21
N THR A 158 2.99 -10.32 -29.44
CA THR A 158 4.25 -10.37 -30.18
C THR A 158 4.35 -9.33 -31.28
N GLY A 159 3.26 -8.63 -31.57
CA GLY A 159 3.21 -7.54 -32.54
C GLY A 159 1.98 -6.67 -32.33
N SER A 160 2.09 -5.40 -32.70
CA SER A 160 1.05 -4.41 -32.57
C SER A 160 1.24 -3.32 -33.62
N ASP A 161 0.30 -3.20 -34.56
CA ASP A 161 0.27 -2.14 -35.57
C ASP A 161 -0.86 -1.14 -35.25
N SER A 162 -1.37 -0.39 -36.22
CA SER A 162 -2.44 0.58 -36.00
C SER A 162 -3.82 -0.05 -35.83
N THR A 163 -4.04 -1.24 -36.38
CA THR A 163 -5.36 -1.92 -36.45
C THR A 163 -5.27 -3.43 -36.24
N SER A 164 -4.11 -3.91 -35.79
CA SER A 164 -3.87 -5.32 -35.56
C SER A 164 -2.98 -5.54 -34.35
N ILE A 165 -3.24 -6.63 -33.64
CA ILE A 165 -2.34 -7.18 -32.62
C ILE A 165 -2.06 -8.64 -32.98
N SER A 166 -0.89 -9.15 -32.61
CA SER A 166 -0.47 -10.51 -32.92
C SER A 166 -0.01 -11.24 -31.66
N HIS A 167 -0.22 -12.55 -31.61
CA HIS A 167 0.27 -13.44 -30.55
C HIS A 167 0.84 -14.73 -31.17
N ALA A 168 1.79 -15.38 -30.49
CA ALA A 168 2.44 -16.59 -31.00
C ALA A 168 1.79 -17.91 -30.57
N THR A 169 0.95 -17.89 -29.52
CA THR A 169 0.36 -19.10 -28.95
C THR A 169 -1.02 -19.39 -29.52
N THR A 170 -1.36 -20.67 -29.72
CA THR A 170 -2.67 -21.07 -30.23
C THR A 170 -3.74 -20.92 -29.15
N LEU A 171 -4.79 -20.12 -29.39
CA LEU A 171 -5.91 -19.92 -28.46
C LEU A 171 -6.72 -21.21 -28.25
N SER A 172 -7.52 -21.26 -27.18
CA SER A 172 -8.37 -22.42 -26.88
C SER A 172 -9.47 -22.63 -27.93
N LYS A 173 -9.94 -21.54 -28.53
CA LYS A 173 -10.94 -21.52 -29.60
C LYS A 173 -10.80 -20.24 -30.42
N SER A 174 -11.47 -20.19 -31.56
CA SER A 174 -11.75 -18.92 -32.22
C SER A 174 -12.78 -18.15 -31.41
N TYR A 175 -12.54 -16.87 -31.18
CA TYR A 175 -13.47 -15.98 -30.52
C TYR A 175 -14.28 -15.18 -31.54
N GLY A 176 -15.58 -15.02 -31.30
CA GLY A 176 -16.47 -14.28 -32.18
C GLY A 176 -16.37 -12.75 -32.03
N PRO A 177 -17.13 -11.98 -32.82
CA PRO A 177 -17.12 -10.51 -32.79
C PRO A 177 -17.54 -9.85 -31.46
N THR A 178 -18.16 -10.60 -30.56
CA THR A 178 -18.52 -10.15 -29.20
C THR A 178 -17.35 -10.18 -28.23
N ALA A 179 -16.24 -10.81 -28.63
CA ALA A 179 -15.06 -10.94 -27.80
C ALA A 179 -14.31 -9.62 -27.67
N ARG A 180 -13.56 -9.53 -26.57
CA ARG A 180 -12.79 -8.36 -26.21
C ARG A 180 -11.40 -8.78 -25.77
N VAL A 181 -10.44 -7.88 -25.97
CA VAL A 181 -9.09 -8.01 -25.46
C VAL A 181 -8.86 -7.01 -24.32
N TYR A 182 -8.44 -7.51 -23.17
CA TYR A 182 -8.21 -6.72 -21.96
C TYR A 182 -6.72 -6.74 -21.63
N PRO A 183 -6.07 -5.60 -21.42
CA PRO A 183 -4.76 -5.57 -20.79
C PRO A 183 -4.85 -6.17 -19.38
N LEU A 184 -3.86 -6.97 -18.99
CA LEU A 184 -3.75 -7.49 -17.63
C LEU A 184 -2.67 -6.73 -16.86
N GLU A 185 -2.98 -6.36 -15.61
CA GLU A 185 -2.03 -5.80 -14.66
C GLU A 185 -1.83 -6.80 -13.52
N ALA A 186 -0.56 -7.11 -13.21
CA ALA A 186 -0.18 -7.73 -11.95
C ALA A 186 0.36 -6.65 -11.00
N VAL A 187 -0.26 -6.52 -9.83
CA VAL A 187 0.12 -5.57 -8.79
C VAL A 187 0.73 -6.32 -7.61
N THR A 188 2.02 -6.15 -7.42
CA THR A 188 2.80 -6.79 -6.37
C THR A 188 3.16 -5.80 -5.29
N TYR A 189 2.83 -6.14 -4.04
CA TYR A 189 3.25 -5.42 -2.84
C TYR A 189 4.29 -6.23 -2.07
N ALA A 190 5.39 -5.59 -1.72
CA ALA A 190 6.46 -6.19 -0.93
C ALA A 190 7.21 -5.11 -0.14
N VAL A 191 7.99 -5.51 0.87
CA VAL A 191 8.91 -4.60 1.56
C VAL A 191 10.34 -4.85 1.08
N THR A 192 10.98 -3.80 0.58
CA THR A 192 12.38 -3.82 0.17
C THR A 192 13.14 -2.80 0.99
N ASN A 193 14.15 -3.25 1.76
CA ASN A 193 14.99 -2.38 2.60
C ASN A 193 14.18 -1.40 3.48
N GLY A 194 13.10 -1.88 4.11
CA GLY A 194 12.25 -1.07 4.99
C GLY A 194 11.31 -0.11 4.26
N THR A 195 11.14 -0.25 2.94
CA THR A 195 10.18 0.52 2.14
C THR A 195 9.11 -0.40 1.58
N LEU A 196 7.83 -0.10 1.80
CA LEU A 196 6.75 -0.78 1.09
C LEU A 196 6.75 -0.30 -0.36
N VAL A 197 6.82 -1.24 -1.30
CA VAL A 197 6.83 -0.97 -2.73
C VAL A 197 5.59 -1.55 -3.40
N ARG A 198 5.13 -0.91 -4.48
CA ARG A 198 4.12 -1.43 -5.42
C ARG A 198 4.75 -1.57 -6.79
N ASN A 199 4.82 -2.79 -7.32
CA ASN A 199 5.52 -3.08 -8.59
C ASN A 199 6.94 -2.50 -8.63
N GLY A 200 7.66 -2.59 -7.50
CA GLY A 200 9.01 -2.03 -7.35
C GLY A 200 9.08 -0.52 -7.12
N GLN A 201 7.96 0.21 -7.23
CA GLN A 201 7.92 1.65 -6.96
C GLN A 201 7.75 1.91 -5.46
N PRO A 202 8.59 2.76 -4.84
CA PRO A 202 8.43 3.16 -3.44
C PRO A 202 7.04 3.78 -3.18
N LEU A 203 6.37 3.30 -2.12
CA LEU A 203 5.13 3.90 -1.63
C LEU A 203 5.34 4.65 -0.34
N ILE A 204 5.79 3.95 0.70
CA ILE A 204 6.06 4.54 2.01
C ILE A 204 7.34 3.93 2.61
N PRO A 205 8.21 4.77 3.19
CA PRO A 205 9.41 4.30 3.87
C PRO A 205 9.10 3.85 5.30
N ASN A 206 10.14 3.41 6.02
CA ASN A 206 10.09 3.11 7.45
C ASN A 206 9.06 2.06 7.86
N VAL A 207 8.88 1.05 7.01
CA VAL A 207 8.06 -0.12 7.27
C VAL A 207 8.91 -1.18 7.97
N GLU A 208 8.55 -1.52 9.21
CA GLU A 208 9.21 -2.59 9.99
C GLU A 208 8.50 -3.92 9.88
N GLY A 209 7.23 -3.93 9.47
CA GLY A 209 6.46 -5.16 9.30
C GLY A 209 5.33 -4.96 8.31
N PHE A 210 5.11 -5.95 7.47
CA PHE A 210 4.01 -6.01 6.51
C PHE A 210 3.46 -7.44 6.53
N GLN A 211 2.26 -7.64 7.06
CA GLN A 211 1.72 -8.98 7.29
C GLN A 211 0.37 -9.11 6.61
N VAL A 212 0.17 -10.21 5.88
CA VAL A 212 -1.03 -10.44 5.09
C VAL A 212 -1.66 -11.77 5.48
N ARG A 213 -2.93 -11.72 5.86
CA ARG A 213 -3.76 -12.91 6.09
C ARG A 213 -4.87 -12.96 5.06
N TYR A 214 -5.22 -14.16 4.63
CA TYR A 214 -6.17 -14.44 3.57
C TYR A 214 -7.41 -15.08 4.19
N GLY A 215 -8.56 -14.45 3.98
CA GLY A 215 -9.86 -14.93 4.39
C GLY A 215 -10.35 -15.97 3.41
N VAL A 216 -10.45 -17.22 3.84
CA VAL A 216 -10.87 -18.37 3.02
C VAL A 216 -12.33 -18.67 3.34
N ASP A 217 -13.15 -18.82 2.29
CA ASP A 217 -14.53 -19.30 2.35
C ASP A 217 -14.53 -20.83 2.21
N VAL A 218 -14.80 -21.53 3.31
CA VAL A 218 -14.93 -22.98 3.36
C VAL A 218 -16.07 -23.40 4.29
N LEU A 219 -17.05 -24.07 3.68
CA LEU A 219 -18.04 -24.99 4.27
C LEU A 219 -19.41 -24.40 4.69
N PRO A 220 -20.49 -25.22 4.59
CA PRO A 220 -20.50 -26.64 4.27
C PRO A 220 -20.32 -26.91 2.77
N ALA A 221 -19.77 -28.11 2.49
CA ALA A 221 -19.33 -28.53 1.17
C ALA A 221 -20.42 -28.30 0.12
N GLY A 222 -20.14 -27.38 -0.82
CA GLY A 222 -20.97 -27.14 -1.99
C GLY A 222 -21.73 -25.82 -2.02
N SER A 223 -21.60 -24.93 -1.02
CA SER A 223 -22.18 -23.58 -1.11
C SER A 223 -21.27 -22.53 -0.45
N PRO A 224 -20.20 -22.08 -1.13
CA PRO A 224 -19.50 -20.86 -0.76
C PRO A 224 -20.53 -19.74 -0.65
N ASP A 225 -20.58 -19.04 0.48
CA ASP A 225 -21.55 -17.96 0.72
C ASP A 225 -20.98 -16.57 0.39
N GLY A 226 -19.73 -16.53 -0.07
CA GLY A 226 -19.00 -15.32 -0.42
C GLY A 226 -18.37 -14.63 0.78
N SER A 227 -18.39 -15.24 1.97
CA SER A 227 -17.82 -14.70 3.21
C SER A 227 -16.62 -15.53 3.66
N ALA A 228 -15.65 -14.88 4.32
CA ALA A 228 -14.49 -15.59 4.86
C ALA A 228 -14.81 -16.21 6.23
N ASP A 229 -14.57 -17.51 6.39
CA ASP A 229 -14.77 -18.23 7.66
C ASP A 229 -13.58 -18.09 8.60
N TYR A 230 -12.38 -18.17 8.05
CA TYR A 230 -11.13 -18.01 8.79
C TYR A 230 -10.06 -17.30 7.99
N TYR A 231 -9.04 -16.81 8.71
CA TYR A 231 -7.90 -16.10 8.13
C TYR A 231 -6.61 -16.87 8.38
N VAL A 232 -5.90 -17.21 7.30
CA VAL A 232 -4.65 -17.96 7.34
C VAL A 232 -3.54 -17.20 6.58
N ASP A 233 -2.28 -17.63 6.73
CA ASP A 233 -1.18 -17.11 5.92
C ASP A 233 -1.15 -17.72 4.51
N ALA A 234 -0.34 -17.13 3.63
CA ALA A 234 -0.20 -17.57 2.24
C ALA A 234 0.32 -19.01 2.09
N ASN A 235 1.17 -19.48 3.02
CA ASN A 235 1.71 -20.84 2.97
C ASN A 235 0.60 -21.87 3.18
N THR A 236 -0.33 -21.59 4.09
CA THR A 236 -1.50 -22.44 4.35
C THR A 236 -2.44 -22.48 3.14
N VAL A 237 -2.75 -21.32 2.54
CA VAL A 237 -3.59 -21.26 1.32
C VAL A 237 -2.95 -22.03 0.17
N THR A 238 -1.64 -21.86 -0.02
CA THR A 238 -0.88 -22.54 -1.08
C THR A 238 -0.81 -24.05 -0.84
N GLY A 239 -0.53 -24.47 0.39
CA GLY A 239 -0.45 -25.88 0.76
C GLY A 239 -1.77 -26.63 0.56
N ASN A 240 -2.90 -25.94 0.76
CA ASN A 240 -4.23 -26.51 0.54
C ASN A 240 -4.76 -26.31 -0.90
N GLY A 241 -4.08 -25.53 -1.73
CA GLY A 241 -4.54 -25.21 -3.09
C GLY A 241 -5.82 -24.37 -3.16
N THR A 242 -6.11 -23.58 -2.12
CA THR A 242 -7.41 -22.88 -1.96
C THR A 242 -7.36 -21.40 -2.35
N TRP A 243 -6.46 -21.02 -3.27
CA TRP A 243 -6.33 -19.61 -3.70
C TRP A 243 -7.61 -19.06 -4.33
N GLU A 244 -8.40 -19.90 -4.99
CA GLU A 244 -9.69 -19.53 -5.60
C GLU A 244 -10.78 -19.28 -4.54
N GLN A 245 -10.65 -19.85 -3.34
CA GLN A 245 -11.59 -19.70 -2.23
C GLN A 245 -11.30 -18.49 -1.33
N VAL A 246 -10.25 -17.71 -1.64
CA VAL A 246 -9.91 -16.51 -0.86
C VAL A 246 -10.83 -15.37 -1.25
N THR A 247 -11.71 -14.94 -0.35
CA THR A 247 -12.70 -13.88 -0.58
C THR A 247 -12.29 -12.52 -0.02
N SER A 248 -11.33 -12.47 0.92
CA SER A 248 -10.87 -11.22 1.53
C SER A 248 -9.41 -11.28 2.01
N MET A 249 -8.82 -10.12 2.27
CA MET A 249 -7.47 -9.99 2.81
C MET A 249 -7.45 -9.08 4.04
N ARG A 250 -6.71 -9.48 5.08
CA ARG A 250 -6.35 -8.65 6.23
C ARG A 250 -4.91 -8.21 6.08
N ILE A 251 -4.69 -6.91 5.92
CA ILE A 251 -3.36 -6.32 5.72
C ILE A 251 -2.99 -5.55 6.98
N ASN A 252 -1.80 -5.83 7.51
CA ASN A 252 -1.25 -5.15 8.67
C ASN A 252 0.10 -4.52 8.29
N VAL A 253 0.31 -3.26 8.67
CA VAL A 253 1.57 -2.53 8.41
C VAL A 253 2.06 -1.88 9.69
N LEU A 254 3.31 -2.14 10.06
CA LEU A 254 3.98 -1.49 11.18
C LEU A 254 4.92 -0.42 10.64
N LEU A 255 4.63 0.83 10.99
CA LEU A 255 5.47 1.98 10.65
C LEU A 255 6.24 2.46 11.87
N ARG A 256 7.44 2.99 11.65
CA ARG A 256 8.27 3.65 12.66
C ARG A 256 8.58 5.09 12.25
N SER A 257 8.77 5.99 13.22
CA SER A 257 9.28 7.33 12.94
C SER A 257 10.67 7.28 12.33
N GLU A 258 10.98 8.23 11.44
CA GLU A 258 12.33 8.41 10.93
C GLU A 258 13.26 8.95 12.04
N GLU A 259 12.73 9.87 12.84
CA GLU A 259 13.42 10.49 13.95
C GLU A 259 13.59 9.52 15.12
N GLN A 260 14.73 9.65 15.78
CA GLN A 260 15.05 8.97 17.03
C GLN A 260 15.01 9.96 18.20
N ASN A 261 15.03 9.43 19.42
CA ASN A 261 14.96 10.19 20.67
C ASN A 261 13.71 11.07 20.77
N LEU A 262 12.59 10.58 20.25
CA LEU A 262 11.26 11.18 20.39
C LEU A 262 10.68 10.90 21.79
N THR A 263 11.03 9.76 22.37
CA THR A 263 10.56 9.36 23.70
C THR A 263 11.75 8.99 24.59
N SER A 264 11.62 9.23 25.89
CA SER A 264 12.65 8.94 26.91
C SER A 264 12.47 7.58 27.58
N GLY A 265 11.46 6.80 27.18
CA GLY A 265 11.14 5.50 27.75
C GLY A 265 10.41 4.59 26.76
N ALA A 266 10.21 3.34 27.18
CA ALA A 266 9.62 2.33 26.32
C ALA A 266 8.20 2.75 25.86
N GLN A 267 7.94 2.67 24.56
CA GLN A 267 6.63 2.96 23.99
C GLN A 267 5.94 1.66 23.62
N GLY A 268 4.67 1.51 24.04
CA GLY A 268 3.84 0.39 23.63
C GLY A 268 3.23 0.63 22.24
N TYR A 269 3.10 -0.43 21.46
CA TYR A 269 2.36 -0.43 20.21
C TYR A 269 1.64 -1.77 20.02
N TYR A 270 0.65 -1.79 19.12
CA TYR A 270 -0.08 -3.00 18.77
C TYR A 270 0.16 -3.32 17.29
N PHE A 271 0.52 -4.57 17.00
CA PHE A 271 0.74 -5.04 15.64
C PHE A 271 0.39 -6.52 15.51
N ASN A 272 -0.28 -6.87 14.41
CA ASN A 272 -0.61 -8.26 14.07
C ASN A 272 -1.30 -9.04 15.21
N GLY A 273 -2.21 -8.39 15.94
CA GLY A 273 -2.95 -9.03 17.04
C GLY A 273 -2.25 -9.05 18.40
N ALA A 274 -1.02 -8.53 18.50
CA ALA A 274 -0.23 -8.56 19.73
C ALA A 274 0.25 -7.17 20.17
N ALA A 275 0.32 -6.96 21.49
CA ALA A 275 0.98 -5.81 22.08
C ALA A 275 2.50 -6.04 22.15
N ALA A 276 3.27 -5.01 21.85
CA ALA A 276 4.72 -5.00 21.93
C ALA A 276 5.21 -3.64 22.44
N SER A 277 6.49 -3.52 22.75
CA SER A 277 7.10 -2.24 23.12
C SER A 277 8.49 -2.06 22.52
N ASN A 278 8.92 -0.80 22.38
CA ASN A 278 10.26 -0.46 21.91
C ASN A 278 10.97 0.47 22.87
N GLY A 279 12.28 0.27 23.06
CA GLY A 279 13.15 1.09 23.92
C GLY A 279 14.16 1.97 23.16
N ASP A 280 14.01 2.11 21.85
CA ASP A 280 14.97 2.79 20.95
C ASP A 280 14.66 4.29 20.71
N GLY A 281 13.70 4.84 21.44
CA GLY A 281 13.29 6.24 21.35
C GLY A 281 12.57 6.62 20.06
N ARG A 282 12.09 5.65 19.26
CA ARG A 282 11.27 5.89 18.07
C ARG A 282 9.78 5.72 18.37
N LEU A 283 8.92 6.37 17.60
CA LEU A 283 7.49 6.08 17.61
C LEU A 283 7.21 4.91 16.67
N ARG A 284 6.26 4.05 17.03
CA ARG A 284 5.75 2.96 16.18
C ARG A 284 4.23 2.99 16.15
N ARG A 285 3.66 2.65 15.00
CA ARG A 285 2.21 2.54 14.86
C ARG A 285 1.85 1.43 13.89
N GLY A 286 1.02 0.50 14.36
CA GLY A 286 0.36 -0.50 13.52
C GLY A 286 -0.87 0.08 12.84
N PHE A 287 -1.05 -0.27 11.57
CA PHE A 287 -2.25 -0.03 10.79
C PHE A 287 -2.78 -1.37 10.32
N SER A 288 -4.11 -1.52 10.28
CA SER A 288 -4.76 -2.73 9.83
C SER A 288 -5.99 -2.38 9.00
N THR A 289 -6.20 -3.12 7.91
CA THR A 289 -7.43 -3.05 7.11
C THR A 289 -7.85 -4.45 6.69
N THR A 290 -9.17 -4.66 6.57
CA THR A 290 -9.74 -5.89 5.99
C THR A 290 -10.46 -5.50 4.71
N VAL A 291 -10.13 -6.17 3.61
CA VAL A 291 -10.58 -5.81 2.28
C VAL A 291 -11.18 -7.02 1.59
N THR A 292 -12.45 -6.96 1.25
CA THR A 292 -13.13 -7.97 0.42
C THR A 292 -12.71 -7.82 -1.05
N ILE A 293 -12.49 -8.94 -1.71
CA ILE A 293 -12.21 -9.03 -3.15
C ILE A 293 -13.55 -9.11 -3.87
N ARG A 294 -13.93 -8.02 -4.54
CA ARG A 294 -15.29 -7.89 -5.11
C ARG A 294 -15.58 -8.91 -6.20
N ASN A 295 -14.55 -9.33 -6.94
CA ASN A 295 -14.70 -10.28 -8.05
C ASN A 295 -14.76 -11.73 -7.59
N ARG A 296 -14.78 -12.00 -6.28
CA ARG A 296 -14.88 -13.34 -5.67
C ARG A 296 -16.07 -13.51 -4.73
N THR A 297 -16.91 -12.50 -4.63
CA THR A 297 -17.98 -12.41 -3.61
C THR A 297 -19.32 -12.02 -4.21
N GLY A 298 -19.58 -12.40 -5.46
CA GLY A 298 -20.78 -12.04 -6.22
C GLY A 298 -21.32 -13.18 -7.08
#